data_AF-A0A2R6PN22-F1
#
_entry.id   AF-A0A2R6PN22-F1
#
_cell.length_a   1.000
_cell.length_b   1.000
_cell.length_c   1.000
_cell.angle_alpha   90.00
_cell.angle_beta   90.00
_cell.angle_gamma   90.00
#
_symmetry.space_group_name_H-M   'P 1'
#
loop_
_entity.id
_entity.type
_entity.pdbx_description
1 polymer ?
#
loop_
_entity_poly.entity_id
_entity_poly.type
_entity_poly.pdbx_seq_one_letter_code
_entity_poly.pdbx_strand_id
1 'polypeptide(L)'
;MSWMSPSYVLQPAFNRSWSPLAGRYSLWLYREVGWESNDLHGAPVLFIPGNAGSSHQVRSIASSAARQFYDSAYHIAPEFDHRSLKALDFFAGQSLV
;
A
#
# COMPACT_ATOMS: atom_id res chain seq x y z
N MET A 1 2.49 -20.25 6.57
CA MET A 1 3.06 -18.90 6.43
C MET A 1 2.75 -18.44 5.02
N SER A 2 2.13 -17.27 4.83
CA SER A 2 1.95 -16.72 3.48
C SER A 2 3.27 -16.09 3.03
N TRP A 3 3.70 -16.43 1.81
CA TRP A 3 4.81 -15.74 1.16
C TRP A 3 4.36 -14.31 0.85
N MET A 4 5.16 -13.33 1.28
CA MET A 4 4.97 -11.91 0.98
C MET A 4 6.32 -11.26 0.65
N SER A 5 6.29 -10.31 -0.27
CA SER A 5 7.45 -9.60 -0.80
C SER A 5 7.18 -8.08 -0.72
N PRO A 6 7.11 -7.53 0.51
CA PRO A 6 6.71 -6.15 0.71
C PRO A 6 7.79 -5.16 0.24
N SER A 7 7.37 -4.12 -0.46
CA SER A 7 8.16 -2.91 -0.76
C SER A 7 7.41 -1.68 -0.25
N TYR A 8 8.15 -0.70 0.25
CA TYR A 8 7.59 0.55 0.79
C TYR A 8 8.20 1.74 0.07
N VAL A 9 7.34 2.51 -0.59
CA VAL A 9 7.72 3.74 -1.32
C VAL A 9 7.29 4.94 -0.48
N LEU A 10 8.27 5.66 0.07
CA LEU A 10 8.04 6.89 0.81
C LEU A 10 7.33 7.91 -0.08
N GLN A 11 6.35 8.63 0.48
CA GLN A 11 5.68 9.75 -0.17
C GLN A 11 6.27 11.08 0.35
N PRO A 12 7.39 11.57 -0.20
CA PRO A 12 8.12 12.74 0.34
C PRO A 12 7.34 14.05 0.20
N ALA A 13 6.33 14.09 -0.67
CA ALA A 13 5.44 15.22 -0.81
C ALA A 13 4.54 15.43 0.43
N PHE A 14 4.32 14.39 1.25
CA PHE A 14 3.67 14.54 2.55
C PHE A 14 4.65 15.18 3.54
N ASN A 15 4.63 16.50 3.58
CA ASN A 15 5.53 17.31 4.41
C ASN A 15 4.76 18.41 5.16
N ARG A 16 5.48 19.27 5.89
CA ARG A 16 4.88 20.30 6.76
C ARG A 16 4.04 21.35 6.02
N SER A 17 4.15 21.47 4.70
CA SER A 17 3.26 22.33 3.91
C SER A 17 1.82 21.82 3.87
N TRP A 18 1.62 20.49 3.99
CA TRP A 18 0.30 19.86 4.03
C TRP A 18 -0.27 19.78 5.43
N SER A 19 0.56 19.45 6.43
CA SER A 19 0.13 19.33 7.82
C SER A 19 1.30 19.40 8.79
N PRO A 20 1.15 20.04 9.96
CA PRO A 20 2.15 19.96 11.04
C PRO A 20 2.44 18.51 11.48
N LEU A 21 1.48 17.60 11.30
CA LEU A 21 1.63 16.18 11.62
C LEU A 21 2.71 15.48 10.79
N ALA A 22 3.08 16.01 9.62
CA ALA A 22 4.16 15.48 8.80
C ALA A 22 5.55 15.61 9.45
N GLY A 23 5.67 16.33 10.57
CA GLY A 23 6.87 16.29 11.41
C GLY A 23 6.97 15.05 12.30
N ARG A 24 5.86 14.34 12.53
CA ARG A 24 5.77 13.16 13.41
C ARG A 24 5.40 11.89 12.66
N TYR A 25 4.73 12.02 11.53
CA TYR A 25 4.26 10.91 10.74
C TYR A 25 4.81 10.99 9.32
N SER A 26 5.07 9.82 8.75
CA SER A 26 5.41 9.64 7.33
C SER A 26 4.32 8.80 6.66
N LEU A 27 4.15 8.99 5.36
CA LEU A 27 3.21 8.25 4.53
C LEU A 27 3.98 7.36 3.57
N TRP A 28 3.62 6.07 3.53
CA TRP A 28 4.28 5.06 2.73
C TRP A 28 3.28 4.35 1.84
N LEU A 29 3.62 4.15 0.58
CA LEU A 29 2.89 3.28 -0.33
C LEU A 29 3.46 1.87 -0.23
N TYR A 30 2.63 0.90 0.07
CA TYR A 30 2.98 -0.52 0.02
C TYR A 30 2.88 -1.02 -1.43
N ARG A 31 3.84 -1.85 -1.85
CA ARG A 31 3.80 -2.60 -3.11
C ARG A 31 4.20 -4.05 -2.90
N GLU A 32 3.51 -4.95 -3.58
CA GLU A 32 3.89 -6.34 -3.64
C GLU A 32 4.90 -6.57 -4.77
N VAL A 33 6.17 -6.79 -4.41
CA VAL A 33 7.29 -6.85 -5.36
C VAL A 33 7.06 -7.97 -6.38
N GLY A 34 7.14 -7.60 -7.65
CA GLY A 34 6.97 -8.53 -8.77
C GLY A 34 5.51 -8.78 -9.15
N TRP A 35 4.54 -8.20 -8.44
CA TRP A 35 3.12 -8.33 -8.75
C TRP A 35 2.53 -7.07 -9.38
N GLU A 36 3.02 -5.89 -8.98
CA GLU A 36 2.48 -4.58 -9.40
C GLU A 36 3.59 -3.53 -9.54
N SER A 37 3.33 -2.47 -10.31
CA SER A 37 4.27 -1.35 -10.49
C SER A 37 4.18 -0.36 -9.33
N ASN A 38 5.16 0.53 -9.22
CA ASN A 38 5.12 1.60 -8.22
C ASN A 38 4.15 2.74 -8.59
N ASP A 39 3.64 2.78 -9.81
CA ASP A 39 2.71 3.81 -10.27
C ASP A 39 1.37 3.68 -9.56
N LEU A 40 0.64 4.78 -9.38
CA LEU A 40 -0.72 4.75 -8.83
C LEU A 40 -1.69 4.31 -9.92
N HIS A 41 -2.48 3.27 -9.65
CA HIS A 41 -3.38 2.67 -10.63
C HIS A 41 -4.71 2.22 -10.03
N GLY A 42 -4.88 2.38 -8.72
CA GLY A 42 -5.96 1.81 -7.94
C GLY A 42 -6.84 2.84 -7.22
N ALA A 43 -7.78 2.32 -6.44
CA ALA A 43 -8.46 3.09 -5.41
C ALA A 43 -7.54 3.22 -4.19
N PRO A 44 -7.38 4.42 -3.61
CA PRO A 44 -6.51 4.61 -2.46
C PRO A 44 -7.12 3.98 -1.20
N VAL A 45 -6.30 3.25 -0.46
CA VAL A 45 -6.64 2.70 0.85
C VAL A 45 -5.66 3.27 1.87
N LEU A 46 -6.18 3.92 2.91
CA LEU A 46 -5.35 4.48 3.98
C LEU A 46 -5.42 3.59 5.22
N PHE A 47 -4.28 3.01 5.57
CA PHE A 47 -4.08 2.27 6.81
C PHE A 47 -3.42 3.18 7.86
N ILE A 48 -4.12 3.39 8.97
CA ILE A 48 -3.61 4.14 10.12
C ILE A 48 -3.28 3.15 11.24
N PRO A 49 -1.99 2.93 11.56
CA PRO A 49 -1.65 2.05 12.66
C PRO A 49 -1.96 2.72 14.01
N GLY A 50 -1.93 1.93 15.08
CA GLY A 50 -2.08 2.42 16.44
C GLY A 50 -0.92 3.31 16.92
N ASN A 51 -0.92 3.63 18.21
CA ASN A 51 0.16 4.43 18.84
C ASN A 51 1.54 3.79 18.62
N ALA A 52 2.54 4.62 18.29
CA ALA A 52 3.89 4.17 17.90
C ALA A 52 3.88 3.12 16.77
N GLY A 53 2.86 3.20 15.91
CA GLY A 53 2.60 2.25 14.85
C GLY A 53 3.55 2.35 13.67
N SER A 54 3.76 1.22 13.02
CA SER A 54 4.62 1.07 11.84
C SER A 54 3.79 0.83 10.59
N SER A 55 4.24 1.40 9.48
CA SER A 55 3.72 1.10 8.14
C SER A 55 3.72 -0.40 7.85
N HIS A 56 4.65 -1.16 8.45
CA HIS A 56 4.76 -2.61 8.26
C HIS A 56 3.57 -3.42 8.78
N GLN A 57 2.69 -2.82 9.59
CA GLN A 57 1.49 -3.49 10.10
C GLN A 57 0.43 -3.72 8.99
N VAL A 58 0.48 -2.96 7.89
CA VAL A 58 -0.43 -3.14 6.75
C VAL A 58 -0.13 -4.39 5.92
N ARG A 59 1.08 -4.95 6.03
CA ARG A 59 1.67 -5.85 5.02
C ARG A 59 0.83 -7.08 4.69
N SER A 60 0.16 -7.68 5.66
CA SER A 60 -0.62 -8.92 5.43
C SER A 60 -1.87 -8.64 4.62
N ILE A 61 -2.56 -7.54 4.91
CA ILE A 61 -3.79 -7.15 4.20
C ILE A 61 -3.44 -6.65 2.81
N ALA A 62 -2.42 -5.79 2.69
CA ALA A 62 -1.98 -5.27 1.40
C ALA A 62 -1.48 -6.39 0.47
N SER A 63 -0.64 -7.29 0.98
CA SER A 63 -0.22 -8.50 0.24
C SER A 63 -1.41 -9.34 -0.19
N SER A 64 -2.40 -9.55 0.69
CA SER A 64 -3.55 -10.39 0.37
C SER A 64 -4.38 -9.76 -0.74
N ALA A 65 -4.59 -8.44 -0.69
CA ALA A 65 -5.35 -7.73 -1.70
C ALA A 65 -4.63 -7.75 -3.06
N ALA A 66 -3.32 -7.48 -3.09
CA ALA A 66 -2.53 -7.53 -4.32
C ALA A 66 -2.56 -8.93 -4.95
N ARG A 67 -2.30 -9.99 -4.17
CA ARG A 67 -2.31 -11.38 -4.65
C ARG A 67 -3.70 -11.95 -4.97
N GLN A 68 -4.77 -11.30 -4.53
CA GLN A 68 -6.13 -11.64 -4.95
C GLN A 68 -6.48 -10.94 -6.26
N PHE A 69 -6.08 -9.67 -6.40
CA PHE A 69 -6.37 -8.89 -7.60
C PHE A 69 -5.55 -9.33 -8.81
N TYR A 70 -4.28 -9.70 -8.59
CA TYR A 70 -3.38 -10.22 -9.62
C TYR A 70 -3.24 -11.74 -9.46
N ASP A 71 -3.50 -12.52 -10.51
CA ASP A 71 -3.34 -13.99 -10.52
C ASP A 71 -1.89 -14.40 -10.82
N SER A 72 -1.18 -13.55 -11.56
CA SER A 72 0.26 -13.61 -11.73
C SER A 72 0.84 -12.20 -11.92
N ALA A 73 2.17 -12.08 -12.03
CA ALA A 73 2.86 -10.81 -12.13
C ALA A 73 2.22 -9.88 -13.18
N TYR A 74 1.62 -8.76 -12.73
CA TYR A 74 0.93 -7.77 -13.56
C TYR A 74 -0.29 -8.27 -14.35
N HIS A 75 -0.77 -9.50 -14.10
CA HIS A 75 -1.95 -10.06 -14.75
C HIS A 75 -3.14 -10.06 -13.77
N ILE A 76 -4.15 -9.27 -14.10
CA ILE A 76 -5.40 -9.18 -13.32
C ILE A 76 -6.09 -10.54 -13.33
N ALA A 77 -6.57 -10.99 -12.18
CA ALA A 77 -7.29 -12.24 -12.08
C ALA A 77 -8.66 -12.15 -12.80
N PRO A 78 -9.12 -13.21 -13.48
CA PRO A 78 -10.32 -13.16 -14.33
C PRO A 78 -11.59 -12.69 -13.59
N GLU A 79 -11.67 -12.91 -12.27
CA GLU A 79 -12.82 -12.50 -11.47
C GLU A 79 -12.97 -10.97 -11.37
N PHE A 80 -11.86 -10.24 -11.54
CA PHE A 80 -11.79 -8.78 -11.42
C PHE A 80 -11.81 -8.07 -12.79
N ASP A 81 -11.38 -8.73 -13.86
CA ASP A 81 -11.31 -8.17 -15.22
C ASP A 81 -12.72 -7.77 -15.74
N HIS A 82 -13.70 -8.66 -15.57
CA HIS A 82 -15.06 -8.44 -16.08
C HIS A 82 -15.87 -7.37 -15.32
N ARG A 83 -15.42 -7.00 -14.12
CA ARG A 83 -16.17 -6.08 -13.23
C ARG A 83 -15.70 -4.63 -13.30
N SER A 84 -14.71 -4.31 -14.16
CA SER A 84 -14.05 -3.00 -14.19
C SER A 84 -13.57 -2.55 -12.81
N LEU A 85 -13.17 -3.52 -11.96
CA LEU A 85 -12.68 -3.24 -10.62
C LEU A 85 -11.24 -2.74 -10.71
N LYS A 86 -10.93 -1.71 -9.93
CA LYS A 86 -9.58 -1.17 -9.84
C LYS A 86 -8.80 -1.91 -8.75
N ALA A 87 -7.49 -2.00 -8.94
CA ALA A 87 -6.58 -2.43 -7.89
C ALA A 87 -6.68 -1.50 -6.66
N LEU A 88 -6.02 -1.87 -5.56
CA LEU A 88 -5.97 -1.05 -4.35
C LEU A 88 -4.56 -0.51 -4.13
N ASP A 89 -4.45 0.80 -3.96
CA ASP A 89 -3.18 1.46 -3.61
C ASP A 89 -3.12 1.64 -2.08
N PHE A 90 -2.40 0.75 -1.40
CA PHE A 90 -2.30 0.76 0.07
C PHE A 90 -1.27 1.78 0.54
N PHE A 91 -1.76 2.85 1.15
CA PHE A 91 -0.94 3.78 1.92
C PHE A 91 -0.98 3.43 3.40
N ALA A 92 0.15 3.56 4.10
CA ALA A 92 0.26 3.33 5.53
C ALA A 92 0.98 4.48 6.22
N GLY A 93 0.39 4.97 7.30
CA GLY A 93 1.05 5.92 8.19
C GLY A 93 2.16 5.22 9.00
N GLN A 94 3.23 5.92 9.29
CA GLN A 94 4.26 5.48 10.23
C GLN A 94 4.61 6.61 11.19
N SER A 95 4.68 6.29 12.47
CA SER A 95 5.18 7.23 13.48
C SER A 95 6.71 7.28 13.49
N LEU A 96 7.26 8.49 13.62
CA LEU A 96 8.70 8.76 13.68
C LEU A 96 9.21 8.84 15.14
N VAL A 97 8.36 8.56 16.13
CA VAL A 97 8.71 8.55 17.56
C VAL A 97 9.38 7.26 17.99
#